data_AF-A0A1M6NY10-F1
#
_entry.id   AF-A0A1M6NY10-F1
#
_cell.length_a   1.000
_cell.length_b   1.000
_cell.length_c   1.000
_cell.angle_alpha   90.00
_cell.angle_beta   90.00
_cell.angle_gamma   90.00
#
_symmetry.space_group_name_H-M   'P 1'
#
loop_
_entity.id
_entity.type
_entity.pdbx_description
1 polymer ?
#
loop_
_entity_poly.entity_id
_entity_poly.type
_entity_poly.pdbx_seq_one_letter_code
_entity_poly.pdbx_strand_id
1 'polypeptide(L)'
;MNKIKILIGMLILFLGFFIMYFALESGTKFIFFFGILFGILMSVIGAVIIFTYRYKENMKIVYNYRKAIEELKKDPNNEELIQKAYKYGKELYCSRRSDGIFTKKDKKILEMDIDYARGKLK
;
A
#
# COMPACT_ATOMS: atom_id res chain seq x y z
N MET A 1 -12.75 -1.74 -2.98
CA MET A 1 -12.49 -1.39 -4.39
C MET A 1 -11.04 -1.66 -4.81
N ASN A 2 -10.03 -1.17 -4.10
CA ASN A 2 -8.60 -1.42 -4.43
C ASN A 2 -8.19 -2.90 -4.35
N LYS A 3 -8.72 -3.67 -3.38
CA LYS A 3 -8.53 -5.14 -3.30
C LYS A 3 -8.93 -5.88 -4.58
N ILE A 4 -10.05 -5.51 -5.19
CA ILE A 4 -10.52 -6.09 -6.46
C ILE A 4 -9.55 -5.74 -7.60
N LYS A 5 -9.04 -4.50 -7.62
CA LYS A 5 -8.08 -4.07 -8.65
C LYS A 5 -6.72 -4.76 -8.52
N ILE A 6 -6.28 -5.01 -7.28
CA ILE A 6 -5.08 -5.81 -7.00
C ILE A 6 -5.30 -7.25 -7.48
N LEU A 7 -6.48 -7.84 -7.22
CA LEU A 7 -6.82 -9.18 -7.70
C LEU A 7 -6.80 -9.26 -9.24
N ILE A 8 -7.37 -8.27 -9.94
CA ILE A 8 -7.31 -8.18 -11.41
C ILE A 8 -5.86 -8.13 -11.89
N GLY A 9 -5.01 -7.30 -11.25
CA GLY A 9 -3.58 -7.24 -11.57
C GLY A 9 -2.87 -8.58 -11.38
N MET A 10 -3.21 -9.33 -10.32
CA MET A 10 -2.68 -10.68 -10.10
C MET A 10 -3.12 -11.67 -11.18
N LEU A 11 -4.40 -11.64 -11.57
CA LEU A 11 -4.92 -12.51 -12.63
C LEU A 11 -4.23 -12.24 -13.98
N ILE A 12 -4.01 -10.97 -14.33
CA ILE A 12 -3.27 -10.57 -15.54
C ILE A 12 -1.83 -11.08 -15.48
N LEU A 13 -1.19 -11.01 -14.30
CA LEU A 13 0.18 -11.45 -14.10
C LEU A 13 0.31 -12.98 -14.25
N PHE A 14 -0.64 -13.75 -13.69
CA PHE A 14 -0.73 -15.20 -13.91
C PHE A 14 -1.02 -15.56 -15.36
N LEU A 15 -1.88 -14.81 -16.04
CA LEU A 15 -2.16 -15.00 -17.46
C LEU A 15 -0.90 -14.78 -18.31
N GLY A 16 -0.08 -13.78 -17.99
CA GLY A 16 1.22 -13.57 -18.64
C GLY A 16 2.15 -14.77 -18.49
N PHE A 17 2.27 -15.33 -17.27
CA PHE A 17 3.04 -16.55 -17.04
C PHE A 17 2.49 -17.77 -17.78
N PHE A 18 1.16 -17.91 -17.82
CA PHE A 18 0.49 -18.97 -18.54
C PHE A 18 0.81 -18.90 -20.04
N ILE A 19 0.73 -17.72 -20.65
CA ILE A 19 1.05 -17.55 -22.06
C ILE A 19 2.52 -17.86 -22.36
N MET A 20 3.45 -17.43 -21.49
CA MET A 20 4.87 -17.77 -21.64
C MET A 20 5.11 -19.28 -21.57
N TYR A 21 4.44 -19.97 -20.64
CA TYR A 21 4.51 -21.42 -20.50
C TYR A 21 4.05 -22.13 -21.79
N PHE A 22 2.88 -21.76 -22.33
CA PHE A 22 2.36 -22.32 -23.58
C PHE A 22 3.25 -22.02 -24.78
N ALA A 23 3.83 -20.82 -24.84
CA ALA A 23 4.77 -20.42 -25.88
C ALA A 23 6.05 -21.27 -25.85
N LEU A 24 6.48 -21.70 -24.66
CA LEU A 24 7.64 -22.58 -24.48
C LEU A 24 7.36 -23.98 -25.02
N GLU A 25 6.14 -24.51 -24.80
CA GLU A 25 5.75 -25.85 -25.23
C GLU A 25 5.39 -25.96 -26.73
N SER A 26 5.10 -24.85 -27.41
CA SER A 26 4.54 -24.90 -28.77
C SER A 26 5.53 -25.31 -29.88
N GLY A 27 6.84 -25.42 -29.57
CA GLY A 27 7.88 -25.94 -30.48
C GLY A 27 8.17 -25.09 -31.73
N THR A 28 7.36 -24.10 -32.06
CA THR A 28 7.51 -23.23 -33.23
C THR A 28 8.19 -21.92 -32.83
N LYS A 29 9.31 -21.58 -33.49
CA LYS A 29 10.12 -20.39 -33.18
C LYS A 29 9.32 -19.08 -33.22
N PHE A 30 8.34 -18.99 -34.10
CA PHE A 30 7.45 -17.82 -34.22
C PHE A 30 6.55 -17.67 -32.99
N ILE A 31 5.79 -18.72 -32.62
CA ILE A 31 4.90 -18.69 -31.46
C ILE A 31 5.69 -18.52 -30.16
N PHE A 32 6.88 -19.13 -30.08
CA PHE A 32 7.80 -18.95 -28.97
C PHE A 32 8.18 -17.48 -28.78
N PHE A 33 8.67 -16.81 -29.84
CA PHE A 33 9.14 -15.43 -29.73
C PHE A 33 7.99 -14.45 -29.39
N PHE A 34 6.87 -14.54 -30.13
CA PHE A 34 5.74 -13.64 -29.90
C PHE A 34 5.00 -13.94 -28.59
N GLY A 35 4.86 -15.21 -28.23
CA GLY A 35 4.21 -15.63 -26.99
C GLY A 35 5.01 -15.25 -25.75
N ILE A 36 6.34 -15.38 -25.78
CA ILE A 36 7.18 -14.90 -24.68
C ILE A 36 7.10 -13.38 -24.56
N LEU A 37 7.25 -12.64 -25.67
CA LEU A 37 7.19 -11.18 -25.65
C LEU A 37 5.84 -10.68 -25.11
N PHE A 38 4.73 -11.24 -25.59
CA PHE A 38 3.39 -10.88 -25.14
C PHE A 38 3.15 -11.27 -23.67
N GLY A 39 3.63 -12.44 -23.25
CA GLY A 39 3.54 -12.88 -21.87
C GLY A 39 4.30 -11.97 -20.90
N ILE A 40 5.51 -11.54 -21.25
CA ILE A 40 6.28 -10.55 -20.48
C ILE A 40 5.51 -9.23 -20.39
N LEU A 41 4.98 -8.73 -21.52
CA LEU A 41 4.22 -7.48 -21.55
C LEU A 41 3.01 -7.53 -20.60
N MET A 42 2.26 -8.62 -20.63
CA MET A 42 1.11 -8.85 -19.76
C MET A 42 1.53 -8.94 -18.29
N SER A 43 2.60 -9.67 -17.97
CA SER A 43 3.12 -9.74 -16.60
C SER A 43 3.57 -8.37 -16.06
N VAL A 44 4.21 -7.54 -16.89
CA VAL A 44 4.59 -6.17 -16.54
C VAL A 44 3.35 -5.32 -16.27
N ILE A 45 2.32 -5.37 -17.12
CA ILE A 45 1.07 -4.64 -16.91
C ILE A 45 0.41 -5.06 -15.59
N GLY A 46 0.31 -6.36 -15.33
CA GLY A 46 -0.22 -6.89 -14.07
C GLY A 46 0.56 -6.37 -12.85
N ALA A 47 1.89 -6.39 -12.91
CA ALA A 47 2.76 -5.89 -11.86
C ALA A 47 2.57 -4.38 -11.61
N VAL A 48 2.49 -3.57 -12.66
CA VAL A 48 2.25 -2.12 -12.58
C VAL A 48 0.90 -1.82 -11.94
N ILE A 49 -0.15 -2.57 -12.29
CA ILE A 49 -1.47 -2.43 -11.67
C ILE A 49 -1.38 -2.71 -10.16
N ILE A 50 -0.83 -3.85 -9.77
CA ILE A 50 -0.68 -4.22 -8.36
C ILE A 50 0.10 -3.15 -7.59
N PHE A 51 1.25 -2.73 -8.12
CA PHE A 51 2.12 -1.74 -7.50
C PHE A 51 1.41 -0.40 -7.33
N THR A 52 0.76 0.10 -8.38
CA THR A 52 0.07 1.40 -8.36
C THR A 52 -1.03 1.43 -7.30
N TYR A 53 -1.85 0.37 -7.22
CA TYR A 53 -2.96 0.33 -6.27
C TYR A 53 -2.50 0.11 -4.83
N ARG A 54 -1.47 -0.74 -4.60
CA ARG A 54 -0.81 -0.88 -3.28
C ARG A 54 -0.20 0.44 -2.83
N TYR A 55 0.51 1.12 -3.72
CA TYR A 55 1.14 2.41 -3.44
C TYR A 55 0.09 3.48 -3.10
N LYS A 56 -1.01 3.53 -3.85
CA LYS A 56 -2.12 4.46 -3.58
C LYS A 56 -2.80 4.22 -2.23
N GLU A 57 -2.96 2.96 -1.80
CA GLU A 57 -3.46 2.64 -0.45
C GLU A 57 -2.51 3.16 0.62
N ASN A 58 -1.21 2.88 0.51
CA ASN A 58 -0.22 3.34 1.48
C ASN A 58 -0.14 4.87 1.55
N MET A 59 -0.18 5.55 0.40
CA MET A 59 -0.19 7.02 0.33
C MET A 59 -1.41 7.61 1.02
N LYS A 60 -2.59 6.97 0.88
CA LYS A 60 -3.82 7.45 1.55
C LYS A 60 -3.70 7.36 3.08
N ILE A 61 -3.14 6.27 3.61
CA ILE A 61 -2.95 6.08 5.06
C ILE A 61 -1.98 7.14 5.60
N VAL A 62 -0.83 7.33 4.92
CA VAL A 62 0.17 8.35 5.28
C VAL A 62 -0.44 9.75 5.23
N TYR A 63 -1.18 10.07 4.16
CA TYR A 63 -1.80 11.37 3.96
C TYR A 63 -2.84 11.67 5.06
N ASN A 64 -3.72 10.72 5.36
CA ASN A 64 -4.74 10.89 6.40
C ASN A 64 -4.11 11.17 7.77
N TYR A 65 -3.05 10.43 8.13
CA TYR A 65 -2.35 10.66 9.38
C TYR A 65 -1.66 12.03 9.42
N ARG A 66 -0.91 12.40 8.36
CA ARG A 66 -0.29 13.73 8.27
C ARG A 66 -1.32 14.86 8.40
N LYS A 67 -2.43 14.75 7.66
CA LYS A 67 -3.50 15.74 7.71
C LYS A 67 -4.10 15.85 9.12
N ALA A 68 -4.32 14.74 9.81
CA ALA A 68 -4.82 14.74 11.18
C ALA A 68 -3.84 15.39 12.17
N ILE A 69 -2.54 15.18 12.00
CA ILE A 69 -1.50 15.84 12.80
C ILE A 69 -1.45 17.35 12.50
N GLU A 70 -1.57 17.76 11.24
CA GLU A 70 -1.62 19.18 10.87
C GLU A 70 -2.86 19.89 11.40
N GLU A 71 -4.03 19.23 11.38
CA GLU A 71 -5.24 19.74 12.00
C GLU A 71 -5.06 19.88 13.52
N LEU A 72 -4.49 18.85 14.18
CA LEU A 72 -4.21 18.89 15.62
C LEU A 72 -3.22 19.99 16.00
N LYS A 73 -2.23 20.30 15.18
CA LYS A 73 -1.28 21.42 15.42
C LYS A 73 -1.97 22.78 15.47
N LYS A 74 -3.10 22.95 14.75
CA LYS A 74 -3.86 24.20 14.74
C LYS A 74 -4.72 24.36 15.99
N ASP A 75 -5.20 23.26 16.55
CA ASP A 75 -5.97 23.23 17.79
C ASP A 75 -5.51 22.08 18.71
N PRO A 76 -4.40 22.29 19.46
CA PRO A 76 -3.70 21.26 20.23
C PRO A 76 -4.49 20.62 21.39
N ASN A 77 -5.56 21.27 21.82
CA ASN A 77 -6.35 20.88 22.99
C ASN A 77 -7.72 20.34 22.60
N ASN A 78 -7.92 20.01 21.32
CA ASN A 78 -9.17 19.47 20.84
C ASN A 78 -9.18 17.94 20.91
N GLU A 79 -9.95 17.40 21.85
CA GLU A 79 -10.09 15.96 22.09
C GLU A 79 -10.55 15.18 20.85
N GLU A 80 -11.38 15.75 19.98
CA GLU A 80 -11.80 15.07 18.75
C GLU A 80 -10.63 14.92 17.77
N LEU A 81 -9.82 15.97 17.61
CA LEU A 81 -8.63 15.94 16.74
C LEU A 81 -7.56 14.99 17.30
N ILE A 82 -7.43 14.91 18.62
CA ILE A 82 -6.55 13.95 19.29
C ILE A 82 -7.00 12.52 18.97
N GLN A 83 -8.27 12.19 19.16
CA GLN A 83 -8.80 10.86 18.86
C GLN A 83 -8.65 10.52 17.36
N LYS A 84 -8.89 11.49 16.48
CA LYS A 84 -8.70 11.35 15.03
C LYS A 84 -7.24 11.06 14.67
N ALA A 85 -6.29 11.77 15.27
CA ALA A 85 -4.85 11.53 15.09
C ALA A 85 -4.45 10.14 15.61
N TYR A 86 -4.97 9.71 16.77
CA TYR A 86 -4.74 8.36 17.30
C TYR A 86 -5.27 7.27 16.36
N LYS A 87 -6.49 7.44 15.84
CA LYS A 87 -7.10 6.48 14.92
C LYS A 87 -6.27 6.29 13.66
N TYR A 88 -5.92 7.38 12.98
CA TYR A 88 -5.12 7.31 11.75
C TYR A 88 -3.66 6.92 12.01
N GLY A 89 -3.10 7.32 13.14
CA GLY A 89 -1.75 6.91 13.54
C GLY A 89 -1.68 5.41 13.78
N LYS A 90 -2.65 4.84 14.50
CA LYS A 90 -2.75 3.39 14.71
C LYS A 90 -2.86 2.65 13.38
N GLU A 91 -3.70 3.14 12.45
CA GLU A 91 -3.83 2.58 11.11
C GLU A 91 -2.49 2.60 10.34
N LEU A 92 -1.75 3.71 10.40
CA LEU A 92 -0.43 3.84 9.78
C LEU A 92 0.59 2.87 10.37
N TYR A 93 0.74 2.82 11.70
CA TYR A 93 1.71 1.95 12.36
C TYR A 93 1.39 0.47 12.14
N CYS A 94 0.11 0.08 12.17
CA CYS A 94 -0.33 -1.25 11.78
C CYS A 94 -0.01 -1.57 10.31
N SER A 95 -0.24 -0.63 9.38
CA SER A 95 0.01 -0.86 7.95
C SER A 95 1.49 -1.10 7.59
N ARG A 96 2.42 -0.64 8.45
CA ARG A 96 3.86 -0.84 8.28
C ARG A 96 4.37 -2.17 8.84
N ARG A 97 3.53 -2.87 9.61
CA ARG A 97 3.87 -4.14 10.25
C ARG A 97 3.46 -5.30 9.34
N SER A 98 4.30 -6.33 9.27
CA SER A 98 3.99 -7.56 8.53
C SER A 98 2.85 -8.37 9.17
N ASP A 99 2.75 -8.35 10.50
CA ASP A 99 1.71 -9.02 11.29
C ASP A 99 0.46 -8.15 11.51
N GLY A 100 0.52 -6.86 11.17
CA GLY A 100 -0.55 -5.90 11.42
C GLY A 100 -0.80 -5.58 12.90
N ILE A 101 0.04 -6.07 13.81
CA ILE A 101 -0.18 -5.93 15.26
C ILE A 101 0.37 -4.59 15.75
N PHE A 102 -0.48 -3.82 16.42
CA PHE A 102 -0.07 -2.59 17.08
C PHE A 102 0.65 -2.90 18.39
N THR A 103 1.96 -2.67 18.43
CA THR A 103 2.77 -3.02 19.60
C THR A 103 2.82 -1.91 20.64
N LYS A 104 3.28 -2.24 21.86
CA LYS A 104 3.54 -1.25 22.92
C LYS A 104 4.55 -0.18 22.49
N LYS A 105 5.52 -0.53 21.64
CA LYS A 105 6.50 0.43 21.11
C LYS A 105 5.85 1.41 20.15
N ASP A 106 4.98 0.93 19.25
CA ASP A 106 4.25 1.78 18.31
C ASP A 106 3.32 2.74 19.05
N LYS A 107 2.68 2.26 20.12
CA LYS A 107 1.87 3.10 21.01
C LYS A 107 2.67 4.28 21.59
N LYS A 108 3.86 4.00 22.13
CA LYS A 108 4.73 5.06 22.68
C LYS A 108 5.16 6.07 21.62
N ILE A 109 5.53 5.62 20.43
CA ILE A 109 5.95 6.51 19.35
C ILE A 109 4.76 7.37 18.89
N LEU A 110 3.58 6.79 18.73
CA LEU A 110 2.37 7.52 18.37
C LEU A 110 1.99 8.57 19.44
N GLU A 111 2.10 8.22 20.72
CA GLU A 111 1.91 9.15 21.84
C GLU A 111 2.90 10.31 21.75
N MET A 112 4.19 10.03 21.50
CA MET A 112 5.21 11.06 21.31
C MET A 112 4.95 11.96 20.10
N ASP A 113 4.55 11.40 18.96
CA ASP A 113 4.22 12.18 17.75
C ASP A 113 3.06 13.15 18.00
N ILE A 114 2.05 12.68 18.73
CA ILE A 114 0.88 13.47 19.10
C ILE A 114 1.26 14.54 20.13
N ASP A 115 2.04 14.20 21.16
CA ASP A 115 2.48 15.17 22.16
C ASP A 115 3.41 16.24 21.59
N TYR A 116 4.26 15.88 20.62
CA TYR A 116 5.05 16.83 19.84
C TYR A 116 4.16 17.75 19.00
N ALA A 117 3.15 17.19 18.31
CA ALA A 117 2.18 17.99 17.56
C ALA A 117 1.39 18.96 18.46
N ARG A 118 1.18 18.59 19.73
CA ARG A 118 0.51 19.43 20.74
C ARG A 118 1.42 20.44 21.42
N GLY A 119 2.71 20.47 21.10
CA GLY A 119 3.69 21.36 21.73
C GLY A 119 4.03 20.99 23.19
N LYS A 120 3.72 19.77 23.63
CA LYS A 120 4.11 19.26 24.97
C LYS A 120 5.56 18.82 25.02
N LEU A 121 6.13 18.45 23.87
CA LEU A 121 7.53 18.09 23.70
C LEU A 121 8.18 19.21 22.87
N LYS A 122 9.29 19.76 23.38
CA LYS A 122 10.12 20.77 22.69
C LYS A 122 11.25 20.10 21.93
#